data_AF-E4X6V0-F1
#
_entry.id   AF-E4X6V0-F1
#
_cell.length_a   1.000
_cell.length_b   1.000
_cell.length_c   1.000
_cell.angle_alpha   90.00
_cell.angle_beta   90.00
_cell.angle_gamma   90.00
#
_symmetry.space_group_name_H-M   'P 1'
#
loop_
_entity.id
_entity.type
_entity.pdbx_description
1 polymer ?
#
loop_
_entity_poly.entity_id
_entity_poly.type
_entity_poly.pdbx_seq_one_letter_code
_entity_poly.pdbx_strand_id
1 'polypeptide(L)' 'MFLLRRPSRPQSSAGGKVTLQEANVKVIRLEGGRPWGFKIAGGAEVNKPILITKINPAGQAANFAINEGDMITR' A
#
# COMPACT_ATOMS: atom_id res chain seq x y z
N MET A 1 -9.56 4.88 6.92
CA MET A 1 -8.38 5.66 7.35
C MET A 1 -7.23 4.64 7.15
N PHE A 2 -6.42 4.67 6.06
CA PHE A 2 -5.39 3.65 5.69
C PHE A 2 -4.10 4.17 5.04
N LEU A 3 -2.96 3.50 5.18
CA LEU A 3 -1.72 4.18 5.54
C LEU A 3 -0.54 3.77 4.57
N LEU A 4 -0.12 4.61 3.59
CA LEU A 4 0.80 4.34 2.43
C LEU A 4 2.27 4.90 2.44
N ARG A 5 3.27 4.03 2.15
CA ARG A 5 4.71 4.39 1.92
C ARG A 5 5.18 4.02 0.52
N ARG A 6 5.97 4.89 -0.11
CA ARG A 6 6.83 4.56 -1.26
C ARG A 6 8.28 4.29 -0.81
N PRO A 7 8.89 3.15 -1.16
CA PRO A 7 10.32 2.93 -0.94
C PRO A 7 11.14 3.52 -2.10
N SER A 8 12.07 4.41 -1.76
CA SER A 8 13.08 4.95 -2.67
C SER A 8 14.21 3.95 -2.91
N ARG A 9 14.64 3.88 -4.17
CA ARG A 9 15.67 3.01 -4.78
C ARG A 9 16.85 2.66 -3.85
N PRO A 10 17.28 1.38 -3.78
CA PRO A 10 18.45 1.00 -3.00
C PRO A 10 19.72 1.44 -3.73
N GLN A 11 20.50 2.31 -3.09
CA GLN A 11 21.89 2.56 -3.46
C GLN A 11 22.73 1.45 -2.80
N SER A 12 23.32 0.61 -3.64
CA SER A 12 24.17 -0.51 -3.23
C SER A 12 25.43 -0.01 -2.56
N SER A 13 25.57 -0.28 -1.26
CA SER A 13 26.89 -0.40 -0.61
C SER A 13 26.81 -1.42 0.51
N ALA A 14 27.62 -2.46 0.34
CA ALA A 14 27.63 -3.72 1.04
C ALA A 14 27.78 -3.61 2.57
N GLY A 15 27.09 -4.50 3.29
CA GLY A 15 27.37 -4.81 4.70
C GLY A 15 26.50 -4.13 5.76
N GLY A 16 25.49 -3.34 5.39
CA GLY A 16 24.66 -2.60 6.33
C GLY A 16 23.57 -3.44 6.97
N LYS A 17 23.48 -3.39 8.31
CA LYS A 17 22.32 -3.78 9.11
C LYS A 17 21.03 -3.54 8.33
N VAL A 18 20.17 -4.56 8.21
CA VAL A 18 18.79 -4.40 7.75
C VAL A 18 18.04 -3.54 8.77
N THR A 19 18.25 -2.23 8.71
CA THR A 19 17.42 -1.27 9.42
C THR A 19 16.04 -1.47 8.86
N LEU A 20 15.15 -2.09 9.64
CA LEU A 20 13.72 -2.15 9.37
C LEU A 20 13.27 -0.71 9.17
N GLN A 21 13.22 -0.27 7.90
CA GLN A 21 12.74 1.04 7.53
C GLN A 21 11.33 1.10 8.08
N GLU A 22 11.14 1.99 9.04
CA GLU A 22 9.89 2.25 9.72
C GLU A 22 8.74 2.20 8.70
N ALA A 23 7.60 1.58 9.01
CA ALA A 23 6.42 1.59 8.14
C ALA A 23 5.61 2.87 8.41
N ASN A 24 5.10 3.54 7.38
CA ASN A 24 4.37 4.87 7.37
C ASN A 24 3.19 4.41 6.59
N VAL A 25 2.49 3.57 7.30
CA VAL A 25 1.28 4.06 7.82
C VAL A 25 1.07 5.60 7.52
N LYS A 26 0.27 5.98 6.48
CA LYS A 26 -0.45 7.26 6.12
C LYS A 26 -2.04 7.29 6.03
N VAL A 27 -2.86 7.59 7.03
CA VAL A 27 -4.27 7.12 7.06
C VAL A 27 -5.27 7.83 6.09
N ILE A 28 -5.77 7.14 5.06
CA ILE A 28 -6.72 7.53 3.99
C ILE A 28 -8.18 7.21 4.33
N ARG A 29 -9.07 8.21 4.29
CA ARG A 29 -10.53 8.02 4.25
C ARG A 29 -10.97 8.20 2.80
N LEU A 30 -11.69 7.21 2.26
CA LEU A 30 -12.30 7.30 0.94
C LEU A 30 -13.78 7.69 1.14
N GLU A 31 -14.21 8.76 0.48
CA GLU A 31 -15.59 9.27 0.52
C GLU A 31 -16.30 8.91 -0.79
N GLY A 32 -17.56 8.49 -0.77
CA GLY A 32 -18.34 8.24 -2.01
C GLY A 32 -18.77 6.79 -2.29
N GLY A 33 -18.52 5.85 -1.38
CA GLY A 33 -18.95 4.46 -1.52
C GLY A 33 -18.23 3.68 -2.63
N ARG A 34 -18.59 2.41 -2.80
CA ARG A 34 -18.02 1.56 -3.84
C ARG A 34 -18.50 2.02 -5.23
N PRO A 35 -17.67 1.93 -6.30
CA PRO A 35 -16.34 1.32 -6.34
C PRO A 35 -15.18 2.31 -6.13
N TRP A 36 -14.29 1.98 -5.18
CA TRP A 36 -13.13 2.81 -4.83
C TRP A 36 -12.01 2.85 -5.88
N GLY A 37 -12.03 1.89 -6.82
CA GLY A 37 -11.06 1.84 -7.91
C GLY A 37 -9.71 1.20 -7.55
N PHE A 38 -9.67 0.27 -6.61
CA PHE A 38 -8.48 -0.58 -6.38
C PHE A 38 -8.89 -2.05 -6.16
N LYS A 39 -7.96 -2.95 -6.45
CA LYS A 39 -8.08 -4.38 -6.16
C LYS A 39 -7.10 -4.75 -5.05
N ILE A 40 -7.52 -5.69 -4.22
CA ILE A 40 -6.69 -6.28 -3.18
C ILE A 40 -6.44 -7.75 -3.49
N ALA A 41 -5.32 -8.28 -3.00
CA ALA A 41 -5.07 -9.71 -2.94
C ALA A 41 -4.50 -10.09 -1.57
N GLY A 42 -4.55 -11.37 -1.25
CA GLY A 42 -4.23 -11.86 0.08
C GLY A 42 -5.44 -11.78 1.01
N GLY A 43 -5.19 -11.98 2.30
CA GLY A 43 -6.24 -12.11 3.30
C GLY A 43 -5.90 -13.15 4.34
N ALA A 44 -6.61 -13.09 5.45
CA ALA A 44 -6.49 -14.07 6.53
C ALA A 44 -6.77 -15.50 6.03
N GLU A 45 -7.68 -15.65 5.07
CA GLU A 45 -8.03 -16.93 4.43
C GLU A 45 -6.86 -17.64 3.74
N VAL A 46 -5.87 -16.87 3.25
CA VAL A 46 -4.71 -17.40 2.52
C VAL A 46 -3.40 -17.22 3.30
N ASN A 47 -3.45 -16.81 4.58
CA ASN A 47 -2.27 -16.49 5.41
C ASN A 47 -1.30 -15.53 4.71
N LYS A 48 -1.83 -14.62 3.87
CA LYS A 48 -1.03 -13.63 3.13
C LYS A 48 -1.44 -12.23 3.54
N PRO A 49 -0.50 -11.26 3.59
CA PRO A 49 -0.82 -9.88 3.87
C PRO A 49 -1.80 -9.34 2.81
N ILE A 50 -2.68 -8.43 3.21
CA ILE A 50 -3.60 -7.77 2.29
C ILE A 50 -2.80 -6.70 1.54
N LEU A 51 -2.63 -6.89 0.23
CA LEU A 51 -1.85 -6.02 -0.64
C LEU A 51 -2.73 -5.44 -1.73
N ILE A 52 -2.46 -4.19 -2.11
CA ILE A 52 -3.11 -3.54 -3.25
C ILE A 52 -2.42 -4.01 -4.52
N THR A 53 -3.14 -4.74 -5.38
CA THR A 53 -2.57 -5.35 -6.59
C THR A 53 -2.81 -4.55 -7.84
N LYS A 54 -3.90 -3.79 -7.89
CA LYS A 54 -4.23 -2.95 -9.05
C LYS A 54 -4.93 -1.69 -8.64
N ILE A 55 -4.59 -0.58 -9.30
CA ILE A 55 -5.29 0.69 -9.13
C ILE A 55 -5.89 1.12 -10.47
N ASN A 56 -7.14 1.55 -10.42
CA ASN A 56 -7.80 2.20 -11.54
C ASN A 56 -7.41 3.69 -11.52
N PRO A 57 -6.71 4.21 -12.54
CA PRO A 57 -6.35 5.62 -12.62
C PRO A 57 -7.55 6.56 -12.69
N ALA A 58 -8.71 6.08 -13.18
CA ALA A 58 -9.97 6.84 -13.16
C ALA A 58 -10.73 6.72 -11.82
N GLY A 59 -10.23 5.92 -10.88
CA GLY A 59 -10.86 5.67 -9.60
C GLY A 59 -10.37 6.61 -8.51
N GLN A 60 -11.15 6.74 -7.44
CA GLN A 60 -10.81 7.62 -6.32
C GLN A 60 -9.48 7.25 -5.67
N ALA A 61 -9.13 5.96 -5.61
CA ALA A 61 -7.86 5.50 -5.06
C ALA A 61 -6.62 6.19 -5.67
N ALA A 62 -6.65 6.50 -6.97
CA ALA A 62 -5.55 7.19 -7.64
C ALA A 62 -5.34 8.61 -7.08
N ASN A 63 -6.41 9.32 -6.71
CA ASN A 63 -6.35 10.66 -6.14
C ASN A 63 -5.81 10.68 -4.70
N PHE A 64 -6.00 9.60 -3.96
CA PHE A 64 -5.53 9.51 -2.57
C PHE A 64 -4.06 9.08 -2.44
N ALA A 65 -3.31 9.05 -3.56
CA ALA A 65 -1.92 8.61 -3.64
C ALA A 65 -1.72 7.14 -3.22
N ILE A 66 -2.76 6.31 -3.32
CA ILE A 66 -2.69 4.85 -3.18
C ILE A 66 -1.85 4.31 -4.34
N ASN A 67 -0.92 3.36 -4.11
CA ASN A 67 -0.08 2.74 -5.13
C ASN A 67 -0.20 1.21 -5.05
N GLU A 68 0.16 0.54 -6.14
CA GLU A 68 0.24 -0.92 -6.19
C GLU A 68 1.43 -1.40 -5.35
N GLY A 69 1.23 -2.45 -4.56
CA GLY A 69 2.21 -2.98 -3.62
C GLY A 69 2.03 -2.51 -2.18
N ASP A 70 1.16 -1.52 -1.91
CA ASP A 70 0.88 -1.10 -0.54
C ASP A 70 0.13 -2.14 0.27
N MET A 71 0.51 -2.26 1.54
CA MET A 71 -0.08 -3.19 2.49
C MET A 71 -1.17 -2.51 3.31
N ILE A 72 -2.35 -3.12 3.32
CA ILE A 72 -3.47 -2.67 4.14
C ILE A 72 -3.38 -3.39 5.48
N THR A 73 -3.23 -2.62 6.54
CA THR A 73 -3.30 -3.11 7.92
C THR A 73 -4.57 -2.57 8.58
N ARG A 74 -5.10 -3.34 9.53
CA ARG A 74 -6.16 -2.90 10.46
C ARG A 74 -5.62 -1.82 11.39
#